data_AF-A0AAN5BY97-F1
#
_entry.id   AF-A0AAN5BY97-F1
#
_cell.length_a   1.000
_cell.length_b   1.000
_cell.length_c   1.000
_cell.angle_alpha   90.00
_cell.angle_beta   90.00
_cell.angle_gamma   90.00
#
_symmetry.space_group_name_H-M   'P 1'
#
loop_
_entity.id
_entity.type
_entity.pdbx_description
1 polymer ?
#
loop_
_entity_poly.entity_id
_entity_poly.type
_entity_poly.pdbx_seq_one_letter_code
_entity_poly.pdbx_strand_id
1 'polypeptide(L)'
;MSGYLTYFKQAIIYLDPGFAGPSQQISSIGECDAIDPNTMPPEVGSIQVASGIECTTYSDAQCQNPNQHLTGTQSNIAGPPDAQSILCQQAN
;
A
#
# COMPACT_ATOMS: atom_id res chain seq x y z
N MET A 1 8.68 12.42 -29.61
CA MET A 1 9.52 13.05 -28.57
C MET A 1 9.33 12.25 -27.29
N SER A 2 10.44 12.04 -26.60
CA SER A 2 10.69 11.13 -25.48
C SER A 2 9.57 11.06 -24.42
N GLY A 3 9.01 9.87 -24.18
CA GLY A 3 8.17 9.61 -23.02
C GLY A 3 8.99 8.85 -21.98
N TYR A 4 9.56 9.57 -21.01
CA TYR A 4 10.31 8.97 -19.91
C TYR A 4 9.41 7.99 -19.15
N LEU A 5 9.80 6.71 -19.16
CA LEU A 5 9.35 5.69 -18.23
C LEU A 5 9.79 6.10 -16.82
N THR A 6 9.03 7.00 -16.21
CA THR A 6 9.15 7.26 -14.78
C THR A 6 8.45 6.09 -14.12
N TYR A 7 9.21 5.20 -13.48
CA TYR A 7 8.64 4.21 -12.56
C TYR A 7 7.98 5.00 -11.42
N PHE A 8 6.69 5.33 -11.57
CA PHE A 8 5.95 6.06 -10.55
C PHE A 8 5.70 5.10 -9.38
N LYS A 9 6.40 5.32 -8.27
CA LYS A 9 6.03 4.70 -7.00
C LYS A 9 4.70 5.31 -6.56
N GLN A 10 3.63 4.52 -6.56
CA GLN A 10 2.31 5.01 -6.16
C GLN A 10 2.17 5.01 -4.65
N ALA A 11 2.64 3.93 -4.02
CA ALA A 11 2.80 3.86 -2.59
C ALA A 11 3.97 2.96 -2.18
N ILE A 12 4.40 3.08 -0.93
CA ILE A 12 5.29 2.14 -0.25
C ILE A 12 4.66 1.85 1.10
N ILE A 13 4.36 0.58 1.37
CA ILE A 13 3.93 0.12 2.69
C ILE A 13 5.15 -0.38 3.47
N TYR A 14 5.10 -0.21 4.78
CA TYR A 14 6.14 -0.60 5.72
C TYR A 14 5.51 -1.39 6.86
N LEU A 15 6.20 -2.43 7.32
CA LEU A 15 5.78 -3.21 8.48
C LEU A 15 5.75 -2.35 9.74
N ASP A 16 6.80 -1.57 9.98
CA ASP A 16 6.93 -0.79 11.21
C ASP A 16 6.37 0.64 11.04
N PRO A 17 5.94 1.29 12.13
CA PRO A 17 5.70 2.72 12.16
C PRO A 17 6.97 3.52 11.81
N GLY A 18 6.78 4.75 11.33
CA GLY A 18 7.89 5.66 11.01
C GLY A 18 8.62 5.35 9.71
N PHE A 19 7.99 4.62 8.78
CA PHE A 19 8.54 4.25 7.47
C PHE A 19 9.77 3.36 7.57
N ALA A 20 9.69 2.33 8.42
CA ALA A 20 10.82 1.47 8.77
C ALA A 20 10.49 -0.02 8.59
N GLY A 21 11.55 -0.84 8.63
CA GLY A 21 11.44 -2.29 8.53
C GLY A 21 11.19 -2.81 7.10
N PRO A 22 10.74 -4.07 6.98
CA PRO A 22 10.32 -4.64 5.71
C PRO A 22 9.28 -3.77 5.00
N SER A 23 9.41 -3.65 3.69
CA SER A 23 8.59 -2.75 2.89
C SER A 23 8.27 -3.32 1.53
N GLN A 24 7.11 -2.97 1.00
CA GLN A 24 6.69 -3.33 -0.35
C GLN A 24 6.29 -2.08 -1.13
N GLN A 25 6.84 -1.96 -2.35
CA GLN A 25 6.48 -0.88 -3.26
C GLN A 25 5.26 -1.28 -4.09
N ILE A 26 4.27 -0.39 -4.12
CA ILE A 26 3.06 -0.51 -4.92
C ILE A 26 3.21 0.42 -6.13
N SER A 27 3.20 -0.16 -7.32
CA SER A 27 3.49 0.55 -8.57
C SER A 27 2.27 0.68 -9.49
N SER A 28 1.22 -0.11 -9.25
CA SER A 28 -0.01 -0.10 -10.03
C SER A 28 -1.09 0.76 -9.38
N ILE A 29 -1.92 1.40 -10.21
CA ILE A 29 -3.16 2.07 -9.80
C ILE A 29 -4.31 1.25 -10.35
N GLY A 30 -5.33 1.01 -9.53
CA GLY A 30 -6.54 0.28 -9.93
C GLY A 30 -6.37 -1.23 -10.03
N GLU A 31 -5.20 -1.75 -9.66
CA GLU A 31 -4.92 -3.19 -9.57
C GLU A 31 -4.78 -3.61 -8.11
N CYS A 32 -5.24 -4.82 -7.82
CA CYS A 32 -5.08 -5.42 -6.51
C CYS A 32 -3.69 -6.05 -6.42
N ASP A 33 -2.84 -5.49 -5.56
CA ASP A 33 -1.49 -5.99 -5.31
C ASP A 33 -1.48 -6.85 -4.05
N ALA A 34 -1.04 -8.10 -4.17
CA ALA A 34 -0.87 -8.98 -3.03
C ALA A 34 0.34 -8.55 -2.19
N ILE A 35 0.20 -8.59 -0.86
CA ILE A 35 1.31 -8.40 0.07
C ILE A 35 1.97 -9.76 0.28
N ASP A 36 3.25 -9.90 -0.08
CA ASP A 36 3.93 -11.19 0.00
C ASP A 36 4.32 -11.51 1.47
N PRO A 37 3.67 -12.51 2.10
CA PRO A 37 3.90 -12.84 3.51
C PRO A 37 5.31 -13.33 3.81
N ASN A 38 6.09 -13.72 2.79
CA ASN A 38 7.48 -14.14 2.96
C ASN A 38 8.44 -12.95 3.08
N THR A 39 8.05 -11.78 2.57
CA THR A 39 8.87 -10.57 2.57
C THR A 39 8.43 -9.56 3.61
N MET A 40 7.12 -9.50 3.88
CA MET A 40 6.50 -8.62 4.84
C MET A 40 5.33 -9.37 5.47
N PRO A 41 5.28 -9.52 6.81
CA PRO A 41 4.09 -10.04 7.49
C PRO A 41 2.82 -9.30 7.04
N PRO A 42 1.62 -9.90 7.17
CA PRO A 42 0.37 -9.30 6.73
C PRO A 42 -0.07 -8.14 7.64
N GLU A 43 0.78 -7.16 7.85
CA GLU A 43 0.60 -6.01 8.75
C GLU A 43 1.23 -4.79 8.10
N VAL A 44 0.57 -3.63 8.21
CA VAL A 44 1.05 -2.37 7.66
C VAL A 44 1.10 -1.35 8.78
N GLY A 45 2.30 -1.04 9.28
CA GLY A 45 2.51 -0.07 10.36
C GLY A 45 2.69 1.37 9.88
N SER A 46 3.11 1.58 8.62
CA SER A 46 3.13 2.90 7.99
C SER A 46 3.09 2.82 6.46
N ILE A 47 2.70 3.94 5.82
CA ILE A 47 2.58 4.03 4.36
C ILE A 47 3.05 5.40 3.86
N GLN A 48 3.81 5.41 2.77
CA GLN A 48 4.07 6.61 1.97
C GLN A 48 3.26 6.50 0.68
N VAL A 49 2.53 7.56 0.34
CA VAL A 49 1.62 7.58 -0.81
C VAL A 49 1.92 8.81 -1.66
N ALA A 50 1.91 8.63 -2.99
CA ALA A 50 2.06 9.74 -3.93
C ALA A 50 0.90 10.73 -3.81
N SER A 51 1.15 11.99 -4.21
CA SER A 51 0.11 13.03 -4.16
C SER A 51 -1.11 12.65 -5.01
N GLY A 52 -2.30 12.74 -4.43
CA GLY A 52 -3.56 12.41 -5.12
C GLY A 52 -3.85 10.91 -5.25
N ILE A 53 -3.14 10.07 -4.49
CA ILE A 53 -3.41 8.63 -4.39
C ILE A 53 -3.97 8.31 -3.00
N GLU A 54 -4.94 7.41 -2.97
CA GLU A 54 -5.45 6.75 -1.77
C GLU A 54 -5.31 5.24 -1.93
N CYS A 55 -5.09 4.53 -0.83
CA CYS A 55 -4.96 3.08 -0.87
C CYS A 55 -5.89 2.43 0.15
N THR A 56 -6.38 1.24 -0.15
CA THR A 56 -7.17 0.43 0.78
C THR A 56 -6.46 -0.90 0.98
N THR A 57 -6.23 -1.31 2.22
CA THR A 57 -5.76 -2.66 2.57
C THR A 57 -6.95 -3.61 2.70
N TYR A 58 -6.74 -4.88 2.41
CA TYR A 58 -7.76 -5.92 2.42
C TYR A 58 -7.26 -7.16 3.16
N SER A 59 -8.18 -7.90 3.76
CA SER A 59 -7.87 -9.11 4.52
C SER A 59 -7.81 -10.41 3.71
N ASP A 60 -8.11 -10.33 2.42
CA ASP A 60 -7.93 -11.37 1.42
C ASP A 60 -6.96 -10.92 0.31
N ALA A 61 -6.54 -11.85 -0.54
CA ALA A 61 -5.58 -11.58 -1.62
C ALA A 61 -6.22 -10.99 -2.90
N GLN A 62 -7.56 -10.90 -2.97
CA GLN A 62 -8.31 -10.48 -4.17
C GLN A 62 -9.06 -9.16 -3.98
N CYS A 63 -8.69 -8.39 -2.95
CA CYS A 63 -9.28 -7.11 -2.61
C CYS A 63 -10.82 -7.14 -2.49
N GLN A 64 -11.38 -8.18 -1.85
CA GLN A 64 -12.83 -8.35 -1.67
C GLN A 64 -13.33 -7.91 -0.27
N ASN A 65 -12.48 -8.05 0.75
CA ASN A 65 -12.78 -7.78 2.16
C ASN A 65 -11.94 -6.59 2.64
N PRO A 66 -12.44 -5.35 2.51
CA PRO A 66 -11.69 -4.16 2.89
C PRO A 66 -11.43 -4.13 4.39
N ASN A 67 -10.23 -3.66 4.76
CA ASN A 67 -9.79 -3.52 6.13
C ASN A 67 -9.64 -2.02 6.47
N GLN A 68 -8.63 -1.35 5.91
CA GLN A 68 -8.33 0.04 6.23
C GLN A 68 -8.21 0.90 4.97
N HIS A 69 -8.81 2.08 5.02
CA HIS A 69 -8.71 3.07 3.96
C HIS A 69 -7.69 4.16 4.35
N LEU A 70 -6.68 4.33 3.51
CA LEU A 70 -5.47 5.12 3.75
C LEU A 70 -5.42 6.27 2.74
N THR A 71 -5.91 7.45 3.14
CA THR A 71 -6.09 8.62 2.27
C THR A 71 -4.82 9.49 2.10
N GLY A 72 -3.64 8.91 2.29
CA GLY A 72 -2.37 9.60 2.13
C GLY A 72 -1.23 8.97 2.91
N THR A 73 -0.11 9.68 3.00
CA THR A 73 1.06 9.25 3.78
C THR A 73 0.72 9.23 5.27
N GLN A 74 0.91 8.09 5.94
CA GLN A 74 0.68 7.91 7.37
C GLN A 74 1.89 7.25 8.01
N SER A 75 2.50 7.92 8.99
CA SER A 75 3.68 7.40 9.70
C SER A 75 3.33 6.39 10.79
N ASN A 76 2.05 6.21 11.12
CA ASN A 76 1.61 5.25 12.11
C ASN A 76 0.17 4.83 11.78
N ILE A 77 -0.01 3.56 11.44
CA ILE A 77 -1.31 2.96 11.12
C ILE A 77 -1.65 2.01 12.26
N ALA A 78 -2.77 2.26 12.93
CA ALA A 78 -3.30 1.38 13.96
C ALA A 78 -4.29 0.41 13.32
N GLY A 79 -4.03 -0.89 13.36
CA GLY A 79 -4.90 -1.87 12.73
C GLY A 79 -4.59 -3.32 13.11
N PRO A 80 -5.51 -4.24 12.84
CA PRO A 80 -5.24 -5.67 12.96
C PRO A 80 -4.16 -6.11 11.93
N PRO A 81 -3.30 -7.09 12.29
CA PRO A 81 -2.28 -7.63 11.40
C PRO A 81 -2.88 -8.69 10.46
N ASP A 82 -3.76 -8.25 9.57
CA ASP A 82 -4.43 -9.10 8.58
C ASP A 82 -4.43 -8.52 7.16
N ALA A 83 -3.56 -7.55 6.84
CA ALA A 83 -3.45 -6.99 5.50
C ALA A 83 -2.77 -7.98 4.52
N GLN A 84 -3.55 -8.59 3.62
CA GLN A 84 -3.08 -9.55 2.61
C GLN A 84 -2.97 -8.97 1.20
N SER A 85 -3.72 -7.92 0.90
CA SER A 85 -3.59 -7.18 -0.36
C SER A 85 -3.87 -5.70 -0.17
N ILE A 86 -3.51 -4.92 -1.18
CA ILE A 86 -3.70 -3.47 -1.23
C ILE A 86 -4.14 -3.04 -2.63
N LEU A 87 -5.08 -2.11 -2.67
CA LEU A 87 -5.52 -1.46 -3.91
C LEU A 87 -5.29 0.04 -3.76
N CYS A 88 -4.45 0.62 -4.62
CA CYS A 88 -4.25 2.05 -4.68
C CYS A 88 -5.01 2.65 -5.88
N GLN A 89 -5.66 3.78 -5.67
CA GLN A 89 -6.51 4.47 -6.65
C GLN A 89 -6.26 5.98 -6.62
N GLN A 90 -6.66 6.68 -7.68
CA GLN A 90 -6.70 8.14 -7.64
C GLN A 90 -7.74 8.59 -6.62
N ALA A 91 -7.34 9.46 -5.71
CA ALA A 91 -8.26 10.16 -4.83
C ALA A 91 -9.18 11.05 -5.69
N ASN A 92 -10.49 10.97 -5.46
CA ASN A 92 -11.50 11.77 -6.15
C ASN A 92 -11.53 13.23 -5.65
#